data_AF-M1EN37-F1
#
_entry.id   AF-M1EN37-F1
#
_cell.length_a   1.000
_cell.length_b   1.000
_cell.length_c   1.000
_cell.angle_alpha   90.00
_cell.angle_beta   90.00
_cell.angle_gamma   90.00
#
_symmetry.space_group_name_H-M   'P 1'
#
loop_
_entity.id
_entity.type
_entity.pdbx_description
1 polymer ?
#
loop_
_entity_poly.entity_id
_entity_poly.type
_entity_poly.pdbx_seq_one_letter_code
_entity_poly.pdbx_strand_id
1 'polypeptide(L)'
;ADLKWVTFPQVEGQWEELSGLDEEQHSVRTYEVCDVQRAPGLAHWLRTGWVPRRGAVHVYATLRFTMLECLSLSRAGRSCKETFTVFYFESDADTATAFTPAWMENPYIKVDTVAAEHLTRKRPGAEATGKVNVKTLRLGPLTKAGFYLAFQDQGACMALLSLHLFYKKCAQLTVNLTHFPETVPRELVVPVAGSCVADAVP
;
A
#
# COMPACT_ATOMS: atom_id res chain seq x y z
N ALA A 1 4.82 -4.35 -17.51
CA ALA A 1 6.19 -4.22 -16.95
C ALA A 1 6.18 -4.83 -15.56
N ASP A 2 7.23 -5.56 -15.17
CA ASP A 2 7.30 -6.20 -13.85
C ASP A 2 7.48 -5.15 -12.75
N LEU A 3 6.81 -5.35 -11.61
CA LEU A 3 6.87 -4.43 -10.48
C LEU A 3 8.17 -4.63 -9.69
N LYS A 4 8.70 -5.86 -9.64
CA LYS A 4 9.98 -6.23 -9.02
C LYS A 4 10.09 -5.81 -7.55
N TRP A 5 9.01 -5.94 -6.79
CA TRP A 5 9.00 -5.72 -5.35
C TRP A 5 9.74 -6.86 -4.65
N VAL A 6 10.27 -6.56 -3.47
CA VAL A 6 11.15 -7.48 -2.73
C VAL A 6 10.31 -8.25 -1.72
N THR A 7 10.47 -9.57 -1.70
CA THR A 7 9.76 -10.47 -0.78
C THR A 7 10.71 -11.06 0.27
N PHE A 8 10.17 -11.46 1.42
CA PHE A 8 10.94 -12.16 2.44
C PHE A 8 10.03 -13.01 3.33
N PRO A 9 10.45 -14.22 3.76
CA PRO A 9 11.65 -14.93 3.30
C PRO A 9 11.49 -15.45 1.87
N GLN A 10 12.62 -15.57 1.15
CA GLN A 10 12.71 -16.09 -0.23
C GLN A 10 12.53 -17.62 -0.29
N VAL A 11 11.37 -18.10 0.12
CA VAL A 11 10.99 -19.52 0.20
C VAL A 11 9.62 -19.74 -0.46
N GLU A 12 9.24 -20.99 -0.72
CA GLU A 12 7.90 -21.30 -1.25
C GLU A 12 6.79 -20.84 -0.29
N GLY A 13 5.64 -20.40 -0.85
CA GLY A 13 4.52 -19.88 -0.08
C GLY A 13 4.64 -18.40 0.32
N GLN A 14 5.71 -17.73 -0.09
CA GLN A 14 5.85 -16.28 0.05
C GLN A 14 4.90 -15.50 -0.86
N TRP A 15 5.00 -14.17 -0.84
CA TRP A 15 4.35 -13.33 -1.83
C TRP A 15 4.90 -13.63 -3.23
N GLU A 16 4.00 -13.88 -4.18
CA GLU A 16 4.35 -14.21 -5.56
C GLU A 16 3.80 -13.16 -6.51
N GLU A 17 4.65 -12.69 -7.44
CA GLU A 17 4.22 -11.78 -8.49
C GLU A 17 3.54 -12.59 -9.61
N LEU A 18 2.27 -12.29 -9.88
CA LEU A 18 1.47 -12.97 -10.89
C LEU A 18 0.93 -11.99 -11.93
N SER A 19 0.50 -12.52 -13.07
CA SER A 19 -0.25 -11.75 -14.07
C SER A 19 -1.74 -11.89 -13.77
N GLY A 20 -2.42 -10.76 -13.56
CA GLY A 20 -3.86 -10.67 -13.45
C GLY A 20 -4.46 -9.88 -14.60
N LEU A 21 -5.80 -9.80 -14.63
CA LEU A 21 -6.56 -8.90 -15.49
C LEU A 21 -7.27 -7.88 -14.60
N ASP A 22 -7.23 -6.61 -14.99
CA ASP A 22 -8.06 -5.59 -14.33
C ASP A 22 -9.51 -5.60 -14.86
N GLU A 23 -10.33 -4.65 -14.39
CA GLU A 23 -11.73 -4.53 -14.78
C GLU A 23 -11.90 -4.27 -16.30
N GLU A 24 -10.88 -3.70 -16.94
CA GLU A 24 -10.84 -3.36 -18.36
C GLU A 24 -10.20 -4.46 -19.22
N GLN A 25 -9.90 -5.62 -18.62
CA GLN A 25 -9.22 -6.76 -19.26
C GLN A 25 -7.77 -6.45 -19.71
N HIS A 26 -7.14 -5.43 -19.14
CA HIS A 26 -5.72 -5.20 -19.33
C HIS A 26 -4.90 -6.11 -18.42
N SER A 27 -3.78 -6.62 -18.95
CA SER A 27 -2.85 -7.41 -18.15
C SER A 27 -2.13 -6.50 -17.15
N VAL A 28 -2.27 -6.84 -15.86
CA VAL A 28 -1.65 -6.14 -14.73
C VAL A 28 -0.83 -7.11 -13.90
N ARG A 29 0.12 -6.58 -13.13
CA ARG A 29 0.89 -7.36 -12.15
C ARG A 29 0.21 -7.29 -10.78
N THR A 30 0.00 -8.44 -10.17
CA THR A 30 -0.57 -8.59 -8.82
C THR A 30 0.41 -9.32 -7.92
N TYR A 31 0.23 -9.22 -6.60
CA TYR A 31 0.97 -10.01 -5.63
C TYR A 31 0.02 -10.89 -4.83
N GLU A 32 0.29 -12.18 -4.76
CA GLU A 32 -0.56 -13.14 -4.03
C GLU A 32 0.24 -13.86 -2.95
N VAL A 33 -0.41 -14.20 -1.83
CA VAL A 33 0.16 -15.02 -0.76
C VAL A 33 -0.92 -15.96 -0.23
N CYS A 34 -0.59 -17.24 -0.09
CA CYS A 34 -1.52 -18.24 0.45
C CYS A 34 -0.76 -19.46 1.01
N ASP A 35 0.07 -19.25 2.03
CA ASP A 35 0.78 -20.34 2.70
C ASP A 35 -0.09 -21.02 3.77
N VAL A 36 -0.81 -22.06 3.37
CA VAL A 36 -1.66 -22.86 4.24
C VAL A 36 -0.89 -23.88 5.10
N GLN A 37 0.41 -24.06 4.88
CA GLN A 37 1.27 -24.98 5.66
C GLN A 37 2.35 -24.22 6.46
N ARG A 38 2.16 -22.91 6.62
CA ARG A 38 3.09 -22.01 7.30
C ARG A 38 3.53 -22.51 8.68
N ALA A 39 4.83 -22.39 8.93
CA ALA A 39 5.40 -22.56 10.27
C ALA A 39 4.90 -21.46 11.24
N PRO A 40 4.47 -21.80 12.47
CA PRO A 40 3.99 -20.82 13.43
C PRO A 40 4.99 -19.69 13.69
N GLY A 41 4.51 -18.45 13.71
CA GLY A 41 5.32 -17.27 14.05
C GLY A 41 6.17 -16.69 12.91
N LEU A 42 6.20 -17.31 11.72
CA LEU A 42 6.86 -16.74 10.55
C LEU A 42 5.92 -15.76 9.83
N ALA A 43 6.43 -14.58 9.49
CA ALA A 43 5.69 -13.58 8.71
C ALA A 43 6.27 -13.48 7.29
N HIS A 44 5.40 -13.39 6.27
CA HIS A 44 5.83 -13.13 4.89
C HIS A 44 5.66 -11.64 4.58
N TRP A 45 6.76 -11.03 4.17
CA TRP A 45 6.86 -9.62 3.84
C TRP A 45 6.94 -9.41 2.34
N LEU A 46 6.37 -8.30 1.90
CA LEU A 46 6.48 -7.75 0.55
C LEU A 46 6.79 -6.26 0.69
N ARG A 47 7.80 -5.75 -0.01
CA ARG A 47 8.18 -4.32 0.02
C ARG A 47 8.25 -3.74 -1.37
N THR A 48 7.66 -2.56 -1.55
CA THR A 48 7.71 -1.79 -2.79
C THR A 48 9.14 -1.37 -3.14
N GLY A 49 9.34 -0.86 -4.35
CA GLY A 49 10.47 0.01 -4.66
C GLY A 49 10.43 1.33 -3.86
N TRP A 50 11.52 2.09 -3.89
CA TRP A 50 11.59 3.39 -3.22
C TRP A 50 10.69 4.41 -3.91
N VAL A 51 9.88 5.13 -3.12
CA VAL A 51 8.94 6.13 -3.60
C VAL A 51 9.40 7.50 -3.14
N PRO A 52 9.69 8.44 -4.06
CA PRO A 52 10.06 9.80 -3.69
C PRO A 52 8.86 10.53 -3.07
N ARG A 53 9.08 11.21 -1.93
CA ARG A 53 8.03 11.91 -1.18
C ARG A 53 7.47 13.12 -1.92
N ARG A 54 8.27 13.73 -2.82
CA ARG A 54 7.91 14.93 -3.62
C ARG A 54 7.28 16.08 -2.79
N GLY A 55 7.78 16.28 -1.57
CA GLY A 55 7.31 17.34 -0.65
C GLY A 55 6.06 17.00 0.17
N ALA A 56 5.41 15.86 -0.08
CA ALA A 56 4.25 15.41 0.69
C ALA A 56 4.57 15.24 2.18
N VAL A 57 3.80 15.88 3.08
CA VAL A 57 3.90 15.59 4.52
C VAL A 57 3.15 14.30 4.84
N HIS A 58 2.02 14.10 4.17
CA HIS A 58 1.22 12.88 4.28
C HIS A 58 0.99 12.28 2.90
N VAL A 59 1.13 10.96 2.82
CA VAL A 59 0.82 10.19 1.62
C VAL A 59 -0.37 9.31 1.94
N TYR A 60 -1.25 9.14 0.96
CA TYR A 60 -2.37 8.23 1.01
C TYR A 60 -2.07 7.01 0.13
N ALA A 61 -2.33 5.83 0.67
CA ALA A 61 -2.21 4.56 -0.05
C ALA A 61 -3.60 3.94 -0.18
N THR A 62 -4.11 3.85 -1.41
CA THR A 62 -5.33 3.08 -1.69
C THR A 62 -4.96 1.69 -2.18
N LEU A 63 -5.36 0.70 -1.39
CA LEU A 63 -5.16 -0.71 -1.65
C LEU A 63 -6.42 -1.28 -2.25
N ARG A 64 -6.28 -2.04 -3.34
CA ARG A 64 -7.33 -2.95 -3.83
C ARG A 64 -6.85 -4.37 -3.64
N PHE A 65 -7.64 -5.21 -2.98
CA PHE A 65 -7.23 -6.57 -2.65
C PHE A 65 -8.42 -7.53 -2.54
N THR A 66 -8.17 -8.82 -2.72
CA THR A 66 -9.10 -9.89 -2.37
C THR A 66 -8.55 -10.68 -1.20
N MET A 67 -9.43 -11.31 -0.44
CA MET A 67 -9.04 -12.14 0.69
C MET A 67 -9.99 -13.32 0.76
N LEU A 68 -9.46 -14.52 0.95
CA LEU A 68 -10.24 -15.74 1.06
C LEU A 68 -10.68 -15.95 2.52
N GLU A 69 -11.92 -16.40 2.70
CA GLU A 69 -12.45 -16.79 4.00
C GLU A 69 -11.69 -18.01 4.54
N CYS A 70 -11.25 -17.95 5.80
CA CYS A 70 -10.51 -19.06 6.42
C CYS A 70 -11.32 -20.36 6.45
N LEU A 71 -12.65 -20.27 6.60
CA LEU A 71 -13.54 -21.43 6.56
C LEU A 71 -13.62 -22.10 5.18
N SER A 72 -13.29 -21.36 4.11
CA SER A 72 -13.21 -21.92 2.76
C SER A 72 -11.92 -22.70 2.52
N LEU A 73 -10.94 -22.61 3.41
CA LEU A 73 -9.66 -23.32 3.32
C LEU A 73 -9.71 -24.63 4.12
N SER A 74 -9.81 -25.76 3.41
CA SER A 74 -9.92 -27.10 4.01
C SER A 74 -8.76 -27.49 4.95
N ARG A 75 -7.62 -26.80 4.88
CA ARG A 75 -6.41 -27.05 5.69
C ARG A 75 -5.91 -25.82 6.46
N ALA A 76 -6.67 -24.74 6.55
CA ALA A 76 -6.23 -23.46 7.13
C ALA A 76 -5.91 -23.52 8.64
N GLY A 77 -6.40 -24.54 9.35
CA GLY A 77 -6.18 -24.68 10.79
C GLY A 77 -6.57 -23.44 11.59
N ARG A 78 -5.99 -23.28 12.79
CA ARG A 78 -6.18 -22.09 13.65
C ARG A 78 -5.22 -20.94 13.30
N SER A 79 -4.27 -21.17 12.40
CA SER A 79 -3.24 -20.22 12.00
C SER A 79 -3.71 -19.23 10.93
N CYS A 80 -4.78 -19.55 10.20
CA CYS A 80 -5.33 -18.67 9.18
C CYS A 80 -5.80 -17.32 9.75
N LYS A 81 -5.57 -16.26 8.98
CA LYS A 81 -5.94 -14.88 9.30
C LYS A 81 -6.71 -14.26 8.15
N GLU A 82 -7.64 -13.37 8.48
CA GLU A 82 -8.40 -12.56 7.53
C GLU A 82 -7.96 -11.08 7.62
N THR A 83 -6.66 -10.89 7.87
CA THR A 83 -6.02 -9.58 8.03
C THR A 83 -4.57 -9.63 7.57
N PHE A 84 -4.05 -8.50 7.09
CA PHE A 84 -2.63 -8.27 6.86
C PHE A 84 -2.21 -6.91 7.46
N THR A 85 -0.93 -6.70 7.72
CA THR A 85 -0.45 -5.45 8.30
C THR A 85 0.35 -4.65 7.28
N VAL A 86 0.09 -3.34 7.23
CA VAL A 86 0.81 -2.41 6.35
C VAL A 86 1.78 -1.59 7.18
N PHE A 87 3.00 -1.46 6.67
CA PHE A 87 4.09 -0.71 7.26
C PHE A 87 4.69 0.26 6.24
N TYR A 88 5.48 1.22 6.73
CA TYR A 88 6.37 2.02 5.90
C TYR A 88 7.75 2.20 6.53
N PHE A 89 8.75 2.47 5.70
CA PHE A 89 10.11 2.81 6.13
C PHE A 89 10.61 4.03 5.37
N GLU A 90 11.04 5.06 6.08
CA GLU A 90 11.57 6.29 5.49
C GLU A 90 13.09 6.20 5.24
N SER A 91 13.51 6.63 4.04
CA SER A 91 14.92 6.74 3.66
C SER A 91 15.16 7.98 2.79
N ASP A 92 16.36 8.56 2.90
CA ASP A 92 16.77 9.70 2.09
C ASP A 92 17.17 9.31 0.66
N ALA A 93 17.35 8.01 0.39
CA ALA A 93 17.64 7.47 -0.93
C ALA A 93 17.16 6.01 -1.09
N ASP A 94 17.18 5.51 -2.33
CA ASP A 94 16.95 4.10 -2.65
C ASP A 94 18.17 3.25 -2.24
N THR A 95 18.16 2.79 -0.98
CA THR A 95 19.27 2.07 -0.33
C THR A 95 18.87 0.67 0.14
N ALA A 96 17.60 0.29 -0.04
CA ALA A 96 17.10 -0.95 0.51
C ALA A 96 17.51 -2.15 -0.34
N THR A 97 17.92 -3.22 0.31
CA THR A 97 18.36 -4.48 -0.32
C THR A 97 17.34 -5.59 -0.05
N ALA A 98 17.66 -6.83 -0.43
CA ALA A 98 16.86 -8.01 -0.10
C ALA A 98 16.73 -8.26 1.42
N PHE A 99 17.67 -7.75 2.23
CA PHE A 99 17.73 -8.00 3.67
C PHE A 99 17.78 -6.73 4.53
N THR A 100 17.97 -5.56 3.90
CA THR A 100 18.08 -4.27 4.58
C THR A 100 16.99 -3.31 4.08
N PRO A 101 16.31 -2.55 4.97
CA PRO A 101 16.32 -2.74 6.42
C PRO A 101 15.75 -4.11 6.81
N ALA A 102 16.10 -4.58 8.02
CA ALA A 102 15.66 -5.87 8.53
C ALA A 102 14.13 -5.99 8.55
N TRP A 103 13.62 -7.16 8.18
CA TRP A 103 12.19 -7.47 8.04
C TRP A 103 11.50 -7.66 9.39
N MET A 104 11.28 -6.55 10.11
CA MET A 104 10.70 -6.55 11.46
C MET A 104 10.04 -5.21 11.81
N GLU A 105 9.17 -5.22 12.84
CA GLU A 105 8.62 -4.01 13.44
C GLU A 105 9.77 -3.25 14.12
N ASN A 106 10.11 -2.05 13.61
CA ASN A 106 11.39 -1.33 13.82
C ASN A 106 12.58 -1.89 12.98
N PRO A 107 12.95 -1.24 11.86
CA PRO A 107 12.76 0.19 11.59
C PRO A 107 11.48 0.51 10.81
N TYR A 108 10.69 -0.49 10.45
CA TYR A 108 9.38 -0.26 9.83
C TYR A 108 8.38 0.28 10.85
N ILE A 109 7.63 1.30 10.44
CA ILE A 109 6.57 1.93 11.23
C ILE A 109 5.24 1.35 10.75
N LYS A 110 4.45 0.82 11.69
CA LYS A 110 3.12 0.27 11.43
C LYS A 110 2.15 1.38 11.01
N VAL A 111 1.44 1.16 9.91
CA VAL A 111 0.36 2.04 9.42
C VAL A 111 -0.98 1.58 9.97
N ASP A 112 -1.37 0.34 9.65
CA ASP A 112 -2.65 -0.25 10.05
C ASP A 112 -2.59 -1.78 9.93
N THR A 113 -3.43 -2.48 10.68
CA THR A 113 -3.76 -3.88 10.41
C THR A 113 -5.08 -3.91 9.65
N VAL A 114 -5.00 -4.23 8.36
CA VAL A 114 -6.10 -4.17 7.40
C VAL A 114 -6.87 -5.49 7.42
N ALA A 115 -8.16 -5.41 7.72
CA ALA A 115 -9.13 -6.49 7.56
C ALA A 115 -9.90 -6.33 6.23
N ALA A 116 -10.37 -7.44 5.68
CA ALA A 116 -11.30 -7.42 4.56
C ALA A 116 -12.73 -7.15 5.04
N GLU A 117 -13.47 -6.30 4.33
CA GLU A 117 -14.92 -6.14 4.50
C GLU A 117 -15.69 -7.25 3.76
N HIS A 118 -15.10 -7.76 2.69
CA HIS A 118 -15.64 -8.81 1.85
C HIS A 118 -14.64 -9.96 1.73
N LEU A 119 -15.05 -11.12 2.24
CA LEU A 119 -14.30 -12.36 2.12
C LEU A 119 -14.80 -13.16 0.92
N THR A 120 -13.84 -13.67 0.15
CA THR A 120 -14.10 -14.58 -0.97
C THR A 120 -14.38 -15.96 -0.41
N ARG A 121 -15.50 -16.55 -0.80
CA ARG A 121 -15.87 -17.91 -0.43
C ARG A 121 -15.65 -18.82 -1.61
N LYS A 122 -14.95 -19.93 -1.39
CA LYS A 122 -14.68 -20.94 -2.42
C LYS A 122 -15.13 -22.30 -1.90
N ARG A 123 -16.33 -22.72 -2.31
CA ARG A 123 -16.85 -24.04 -1.97
C ARG A 123 -16.45 -25.05 -3.05
N PRO A 124 -16.18 -26.32 -2.71
CA PRO A 124 -15.93 -27.35 -3.70
C PRO A 124 -17.06 -27.41 -4.74
N GLY A 125 -16.72 -27.30 -6.03
CA GLY A 125 -17.69 -27.37 -7.13
C GLY A 125 -18.54 -26.11 -7.36
N ALA A 126 -18.28 -25.01 -6.65
CA ALA A 126 -18.95 -23.72 -6.87
C ALA A 126 -17.95 -22.66 -7.33
N GLU A 127 -18.44 -21.68 -8.09
CA GLU A 127 -17.67 -20.48 -8.43
C GLU A 127 -17.29 -19.70 -7.16
N ALA A 128 -16.12 -19.08 -7.18
CA ALA A 128 -15.68 -18.26 -6.07
C ALA A 128 -16.56 -17.02 -5.96
N THR A 129 -17.24 -16.84 -4.82
CA THR A 129 -18.09 -15.67 -4.57
C THR A 129 -17.33 -14.71 -3.68
N GLY A 130 -16.80 -13.63 -4.25
CA GLY A 130 -16.03 -12.62 -3.53
C GLY A 130 -16.09 -11.26 -4.22
N LYS A 131 -15.68 -10.21 -3.52
CA LYS A 131 -15.56 -8.85 -4.07
C LYS A 131 -14.18 -8.28 -3.77
N VAL A 132 -13.76 -7.35 -4.61
CA VAL A 132 -12.58 -6.54 -4.34
C VAL A 132 -12.85 -5.64 -3.14
N ASN A 133 -11.93 -5.65 -2.18
CA ASN A 133 -11.88 -4.74 -1.05
C ASN A 133 -11.07 -3.50 -1.44
N VAL A 134 -11.48 -2.33 -0.93
CA VAL A 134 -10.75 -1.08 -1.12
C VAL A 134 -10.47 -0.45 0.24
N LYS A 135 -9.20 -0.21 0.56
CA LYS A 135 -8.79 0.45 1.81
C LYS A 135 -7.86 1.62 1.51
N THR A 136 -8.22 2.81 1.97
CA THR A 136 -7.34 3.98 1.92
C THR A 136 -6.68 4.21 3.27
N LEU A 137 -5.35 4.21 3.29
CA LEU A 137 -4.52 4.43 4.47
C LEU A 137 -3.80 5.78 4.37
N ARG A 138 -3.52 6.39 5.51
CA ARG A 138 -2.76 7.65 5.61
C ARG A 138 -1.42 7.39 6.29
N LEU A 139 -0.33 7.75 5.61
CA LEU A 139 1.05 7.62 6.07
C LEU A 139 1.61 8.97 6.53
N GLY A 140 2.61 8.92 7.41
CA GLY A 140 3.33 10.08 7.91
C GLY A 140 2.84 10.62 9.26
N PRO A 141 3.34 11.79 9.70
CA PRO A 141 4.06 12.77 8.89
C PRO A 141 5.43 12.25 8.42
N LEU A 142 5.70 12.37 7.13
CA LEU A 142 6.94 11.95 6.50
C LEU A 142 7.97 13.09 6.56
N THR A 143 9.21 12.73 6.89
CA THR A 143 10.31 13.65 7.14
C THR A 143 11.48 13.48 6.17
N LYS A 144 11.70 12.28 5.63
CA LYS A 144 12.84 11.99 4.73
C LYS A 144 12.53 12.22 3.26
N ALA A 145 13.51 12.03 2.38
CA ALA A 145 13.33 12.27 0.94
C ALA A 145 12.33 11.31 0.27
N GLY A 146 12.17 10.09 0.78
CA GLY A 146 11.24 9.10 0.28
C GLY A 146 10.99 7.96 1.25
N PHE A 147 10.26 6.95 0.80
CA PHE A 147 9.83 5.85 1.64
C PHE A 147 9.59 4.57 0.84
N TYR A 148 9.49 3.45 1.54
CA TYR A 148 8.99 2.18 1.03
C TYR A 148 7.71 1.83 1.77
N LEU A 149 6.77 1.18 1.10
CA LEU A 149 5.68 0.47 1.76
C LEU A 149 6.05 -1.00 1.91
N ALA A 150 5.62 -1.59 3.02
CA ALA A 150 5.75 -3.02 3.25
C ALA A 150 4.43 -3.62 3.72
N PHE A 151 4.18 -4.85 3.28
CA PHE A 151 2.99 -5.64 3.59
C PHE A 151 3.45 -6.89 4.32
N GLN A 152 2.93 -7.11 5.51
CA GLN A 152 3.22 -8.26 6.33
C GLN A 152 1.99 -9.16 6.40
N ASP A 153 2.17 -10.39 5.95
CA ASP A 153 1.21 -11.47 6.10
C ASP A 153 1.65 -12.42 7.24
N GLN A 154 0.69 -12.79 8.08
CA GLN A 154 0.85 -13.73 9.19
C GLN A 154 -0.15 -14.90 9.16
N GLY A 155 -0.96 -15.03 8.11
CA GLY A 155 -1.73 -16.25 7.86
C GLY A 155 -2.86 -16.11 6.86
N ALA A 156 -2.87 -15.05 6.06
CA ALA A 156 -3.90 -14.77 5.09
C ALA A 156 -3.66 -15.52 3.77
N CYS A 157 -4.77 -15.81 3.10
CA CYS A 157 -4.78 -16.20 1.70
C CYS A 157 -5.41 -15.04 0.92
N MET A 158 -4.59 -14.23 0.26
CA MET A 158 -5.01 -12.95 -0.32
C MET A 158 -4.25 -12.59 -1.58
N ALA A 159 -4.84 -11.70 -2.38
CA ALA A 159 -4.21 -11.08 -3.53
C ALA A 159 -4.25 -9.55 -3.40
N LEU A 160 -3.10 -8.90 -3.45
CA LEU A 160 -2.97 -7.46 -3.61
C LEU A 160 -3.04 -7.13 -5.10
N LEU A 161 -4.17 -6.55 -5.51
CA LEU A 161 -4.48 -6.28 -6.91
C LEU A 161 -3.90 -4.96 -7.39
N SER A 162 -3.90 -3.93 -6.54
CA SER A 162 -3.32 -2.64 -6.88
C SER A 162 -2.93 -1.83 -5.66
N LEU A 163 -1.87 -1.02 -5.82
CA LEU A 163 -1.47 0.03 -4.90
C LEU A 163 -1.47 1.37 -5.63
N HIS A 164 -2.30 2.30 -5.16
CA HIS A 164 -2.30 3.67 -5.67
C HIS A 164 -1.81 4.64 -4.58
N LEU A 165 -0.68 5.28 -4.85
CA LEU A 165 -0.06 6.27 -3.95
C LEU A 165 -0.30 7.68 -4.45
N PHE A 166 -0.78 8.53 -3.56
CA PHE A 166 -1.03 9.93 -3.88
C PHE A 166 -0.89 10.81 -2.63
N TYR A 167 -0.76 12.11 -2.84
CA TYR A 167 -0.88 13.11 -1.79
C TYR A 167 -1.79 14.23 -2.29
N LYS A 168 -2.38 14.98 -1.36
CA LYS A 168 -3.28 16.08 -1.70
C LYS A 168 -2.49 17.39 -1.75
N LYS A 169 -2.85 18.24 -2.71
CA LYS A 169 -2.30 19.58 -2.89
C LYS A 169 -3.43 20.54 -3.26
N CYS A 170 -3.30 21.79 -2.85
CA CYS A 170 -4.11 22.89 -3.35
C CYS A 170 -3.56 23.27 -4.72
N ALA A 171 -4.38 23.20 -5.77
CA ALA A 171 -4.00 23.66 -7.09
C ALA A 171 -3.70 25.16 -7.06
N GLN A 172 -2.84 25.63 -7.98
CA GLN A 172 -2.65 27.07 -8.18
C GLN A 172 -4.00 27.74 -8.50
N LEU A 173 -4.22 28.92 -7.96
CA LEU A 173 -5.48 29.64 -8.09
C LEU A 173 -5.22 31.13 -8.27
N THR A 174 -5.86 31.77 -9.24
CA THR A 174 -5.91 33.23 -9.33
C THR A 174 -7.33 33.69 -9.03
N VAL A 175 -7.48 34.52 -8.00
CA VAL A 175 -8.78 35.09 -7.58
C VAL A 175 -8.56 36.52 -7.12
N ASN A 176 -9.48 37.43 -7.46
CA ASN A 176 -9.38 38.85 -7.10
C ASN A 176 -8.02 39.49 -7.44
N LEU A 177 -7.53 39.26 -8.68
CA LEU A 177 -6.23 39.75 -9.17
C LEU A 177 -5.01 39.27 -8.33
N THR A 178 -5.19 38.25 -7.50
CA THR A 178 -4.14 37.67 -6.66
C THR A 178 -3.90 36.23 -7.07
N HIS A 179 -2.67 35.91 -7.43
CA HIS A 179 -2.18 34.57 -7.76
C HIS A 179 -1.70 33.86 -6.48
N PHE A 180 -2.19 32.65 -6.26
CA PHE A 180 -1.78 31.73 -5.21
C PHE A 180 -1.09 30.52 -5.83
N PRO A 181 0.14 30.18 -5.40
CA PRO A 181 0.88 29.06 -5.96
C PRO A 181 0.28 27.72 -5.53
N GLU A 182 0.60 26.67 -6.30
CA GLU A 182 0.33 25.30 -5.89
C GLU A 182 0.99 25.01 -4.54
N THR A 183 0.21 24.49 -3.58
CA THR A 183 0.65 24.32 -2.19
C THR A 183 0.33 22.92 -1.68
N VAL A 184 1.34 22.26 -1.10
CA VAL A 184 1.14 21.01 -0.35
C VAL A 184 0.96 21.35 1.12
N PRO A 185 -0.26 21.18 1.68
CA PRO A 185 -0.51 21.59 3.06
C PRO A 185 0.19 20.64 4.04
N ARG A 186 0.85 21.22 5.05
CA ARG A 186 1.47 20.46 6.15
C ARG A 186 0.46 20.07 7.22
N GLU A 187 -0.63 20.82 7.31
CA GLU A 187 -1.70 20.69 8.30
C GLU A 187 -3.07 20.77 7.60
N LEU A 188 -4.17 20.68 8.36
CA LEU A 188 -5.53 20.75 7.79
C LEU A 188 -5.82 22.10 7.10
N VAL A 189 -5.28 23.19 7.65
CA VAL A 189 -5.42 24.55 7.11
C VAL A 189 -4.05 25.21 7.17
N VAL A 190 -3.60 25.80 6.07
CA VAL A 190 -2.32 26.50 5.98
C VAL A 190 -2.55 27.86 5.32
N PRO A 191 -2.12 28.98 5.95
CA PRO A 191 -2.15 30.28 5.30
C PRO A 191 -1.13 30.31 4.15
N VAL A 192 -1.56 30.79 2.99
CA VAL A 192 -0.70 30.94 1.79
C VAL A 192 -0.70 32.40 1.37
N ALA A 193 0.48 32.99 1.26
CA ALA A 193 0.63 34.33 0.73
C ALA A 193 0.42 34.31 -0.79
N GLY A 194 -0.45 35.19 -1.27
CA GLY A 194 -0.65 35.43 -2.70
C GLY A 194 0.25 36.56 -3.22
N SER A 195 0.42 36.62 -4.54
CA SER A 195 1.11 37.68 -5.26
C SER A 195 0.15 38.34 -6.24
N CYS A 196 0.10 39.67 -6.32
CA CYS A 196 -0.68 40.36 -7.35
C CYS A 196 -0.26 39.87 -8.75
N VAL A 197 -1.22 39.75 -9.66
CA VAL A 197 -0.94 39.47 -11.08
C VAL A 197 -0.20 40.66 -11.72
N ALA A 198 0.32 40.47 -12.93
CA ALA A 198 0.96 41.55 -13.68
C ALA A 198 0.03 42.77 -13.74
N ASP A 199 0.61 43.95 -13.53
CA ASP A 199 -0.06 45.26 -13.55
C ASP A 199 -1.14 45.48 -12.46
N ALA A 200 -1.17 44.64 -11.41
CA ALA A 200 -2.00 44.84 -10.23
C ALA A 200 -1.17 45.23 -8.99
N VAL A 201 -1.75 46.05 -8.11
CA VAL A 201 -1.17 46.43 -6.81
C VAL A 201 -2.16 46.11 -5.68
N PRO A 202 -1.69 45.85 -4.45
CA PRO A 202 -2.54 45.54 -3.29
C PRO A 202 -3.53 46.64 -2.90
#